data_AF-X1V3X7-F1
#
_entry.id   AF-X1V3X7-F1
#
_cell.length_a   1.000
_cell.length_b   1.000
_cell.length_c   1.000
_cell.angle_alpha   90.00
_cell.angle_beta   90.00
_cell.angle_gamma   90.00
#
_symmetry.space_group_name_H-M   'P 1'
#
loop_
_entity.id
_entity.type
_entity.pdbx_description
1 polymer ?
#
loop_
_entity_poly.entity_id
_entity_poly.type
_entity_poly.pdbx_seq_one_letter_code
_entity_poly.pdbx_strand_id
1 'polypeptide(L)'
;MEGNLAKVLQHFKDPLAIRSSSLLEDSQSRPFAGIYSTYMLPNSHKNEAVRLSQLCQAIKLVYASVFFKEARAYLKSTSSKIEEEKMAVIIQEVVGNDYSGRVYPTFSGVAQSYNFYPVGHQTFEDGIVSVAAGLGKTVAGGEKVLRFSPSYPGIIPEFSSTELILKNSQRELYVLDTSKSNFFLSEKDDSTLMKPNINDFSIFN
;
A
#
# COMPACT_ATOMS: atom_id res chain seq x y z
N MET A 1 24.57 -8.07 10.11
CA MET A 1 23.30 -7.47 9.62
C MET A 1 22.23 -7.50 10.70
N GLU A 2 21.90 -8.67 11.26
CA GLU A 2 20.85 -8.80 12.31
C GLU A 2 21.07 -7.92 13.54
N GLY A 3 22.31 -7.82 14.05
CA GLY A 3 22.63 -6.95 15.19
C GLY A 3 22.38 -5.45 14.94
N ASN A 4 22.47 -4.99 13.69
CA ASN A 4 22.13 -3.60 13.33
C ASN A 4 20.61 -3.44 13.21
N LEU A 5 19.91 -4.42 12.62
CA LEU A 5 18.45 -4.41 12.54
C LEU A 5 17.79 -4.46 13.93
N ALA A 6 18.38 -5.19 14.87
CA ALA A 6 17.93 -5.22 16.26
C ALA A 6 17.97 -3.81 16.90
N LYS A 7 19.06 -3.05 16.67
CA LYS A 7 19.18 -1.67 17.15
C LYS A 7 18.17 -0.74 16.48
N VAL A 8 17.99 -0.87 15.17
CA VAL A 8 16.98 -0.10 14.42
C VAL A 8 15.58 -0.37 14.99
N LEU A 9 15.25 -1.63 15.24
CA LEU A 9 13.95 -2.03 15.77
C LEU A 9 13.65 -1.46 17.17
N GLN A 10 14.67 -1.17 17.98
CA GLN A 10 14.49 -0.51 19.28
C GLN A 10 13.95 0.93 19.16
N HIS A 11 14.13 1.57 18.00
CA HIS A 11 13.58 2.89 17.73
C HIS A 11 12.12 2.86 17.26
N PHE A 12 11.59 1.67 16.92
CA PHE A 12 10.26 1.50 16.36
C PHE A 12 9.32 0.81 17.36
N LYS A 13 8.29 1.55 17.78
CA LYS A 13 7.25 1.01 18.67
C LYS A 13 5.95 0.71 17.94
N ASP A 14 5.73 1.41 16.84
CA ASP A 14 4.52 1.28 16.04
C ASP A 14 4.66 0.21 14.97
N PRO A 15 3.55 -0.20 14.32
CA PRO A 15 3.61 -1.14 13.22
C PRO A 15 4.50 -0.63 12.08
N LEU A 16 5.08 -1.56 11.31
CA LEU A 16 6.11 -1.25 10.31
C LEU A 16 5.66 -1.62 8.90
N ALA A 17 5.95 -0.76 7.93
CA ALA A 17 5.91 -1.06 6.51
C ALA A 17 7.33 -1.36 6.01
N ILE A 18 7.53 -2.55 5.45
CA ILE A 18 8.79 -2.98 4.84
C ILE A 18 8.57 -3.01 3.33
N ARG A 19 9.17 -2.07 2.62
CA ARG A 19 8.90 -1.83 1.19
C ARG A 19 10.16 -1.83 0.35
N SER A 20 9.99 -2.25 -0.91
CA SER A 20 10.99 -2.07 -1.96
C SER A 20 11.27 -0.59 -2.20
N SER A 21 12.52 -0.31 -2.55
CA SER A 21 12.96 0.95 -3.16
C SER A 21 13.91 0.57 -4.28
N SER A 22 13.32 0.24 -5.42
CA SER A 22 14.01 -0.22 -6.61
C SER A 22 14.32 0.92 -7.57
N LEU A 23 15.46 0.83 -8.27
CA LEU A 23 15.76 1.74 -9.39
C LEU A 23 14.76 1.63 -10.55
N LEU A 24 14.17 0.45 -10.78
CA LEU A 24 13.19 0.26 -11.84
C LEU A 24 11.84 0.89 -11.47
N GLU A 25 11.44 0.83 -10.19
CA GLU A 25 10.19 1.46 -9.67
C GLU A 25 10.17 2.98 -9.89
N ASP A 26 11.32 3.64 -9.78
CA ASP A 26 11.45 5.09 -9.93
C ASP A 26 11.61 5.55 -11.39
N SER A 27 11.53 4.64 -12.36
CA SER A 27 11.67 4.98 -13.77
C SER A 27 10.46 5.74 -14.31
N GLN A 28 10.63 7.01 -14.66
CA GLN A 28 9.58 7.83 -15.30
C GLN A 28 9.10 7.27 -16.65
N SER A 29 9.91 6.43 -17.31
CA SER A 29 9.58 5.87 -18.62
C SER A 29 8.96 4.46 -18.55
N ARG A 30 8.94 3.81 -17.38
CA ARG A 30 8.51 2.41 -17.23
C ARG A 30 7.68 2.25 -15.95
N PRO A 31 6.41 1.87 -16.03
CA PRO A 31 5.55 1.78 -14.86
C PRO A 31 5.83 0.49 -14.07
N PHE A 32 6.93 0.47 -13.30
CA PHE A 32 7.29 -0.64 -12.40
C PHE A 32 6.72 -0.48 -10.99
N ALA A 33 6.12 0.68 -10.68
CA ALA A 33 5.51 0.95 -9.39
C ALA A 33 4.43 -0.09 -9.05
N GLY A 34 4.55 -0.69 -7.86
CA GLY A 34 3.57 -1.67 -7.35
C GLY A 34 3.80 -3.11 -7.78
N ILE A 35 4.93 -3.44 -8.41
CA ILE A 35 5.27 -4.81 -8.83
C ILE A 35 5.92 -5.62 -7.70
N TYR A 36 6.71 -4.96 -6.85
CA TYR A 36 7.39 -5.61 -5.74
C TYR A 36 6.54 -5.55 -4.47
N SER A 37 6.74 -6.53 -3.60
CA SER A 37 5.90 -6.73 -2.43
C SER A 37 6.22 -5.72 -1.33
N THR A 38 5.18 -5.23 -0.63
CA THR A 38 5.33 -4.45 0.61
C THR A 38 4.70 -5.19 1.77
N TYR A 39 5.47 -5.52 2.80
CA TYR A 39 4.99 -6.26 3.96
C TYR A 39 4.70 -5.33 5.13
N MET A 40 3.47 -5.35 5.61
CA MET A 40 3.06 -4.65 6.83
C MET A 40 3.24 -5.58 8.03
N LEU A 41 3.99 -5.14 9.04
CA LEU A 41 4.25 -5.89 10.26
C LEU A 41 3.54 -5.22 11.44
N PRO A 42 2.70 -5.94 12.19
CA PRO A 42 2.09 -5.45 13.42
C PRO A 42 3.09 -4.89 14.45
N ASN A 43 4.32 -5.42 14.46
CA ASN A 43 5.37 -5.08 15.44
C ASN A 43 4.94 -5.26 16.92
N SER A 44 3.90 -6.06 17.18
CA SER A 44 3.21 -6.13 18.48
C SER A 44 3.64 -7.29 19.38
N HIS A 45 4.54 -8.18 18.92
CA HIS A 45 4.98 -9.33 19.71
C HIS A 45 5.86 -8.90 20.90
N LYS A 46 5.55 -9.38 22.12
CA LYS A 46 6.27 -8.98 23.36
C LYS A 46 7.76 -9.33 23.35
N ASN A 47 8.13 -10.44 22.71
CA ASN A 47 9.52 -10.86 22.55
C ASN A 47 10.17 -10.16 21.34
N GLU A 48 11.20 -9.36 21.58
CA GLU A 48 11.97 -8.64 20.56
C GLU A 48 12.64 -9.57 19.53
N ALA A 49 13.09 -10.76 19.94
CA ALA A 49 13.69 -11.71 19.03
C ALA A 49 12.70 -12.20 17.96
N VAL A 50 11.41 -12.32 18.33
CA VAL A 50 10.35 -12.67 17.38
C VAL A 50 10.08 -11.51 16.42
N ARG A 51 10.00 -10.27 16.93
CA ARG A 51 9.83 -9.07 16.08
C ARG A 51 11.00 -8.90 15.10
N LEU A 52 12.23 -9.13 15.57
CA LEU A 52 13.42 -9.12 14.73
C LEU A 52 13.38 -10.22 13.66
N SER A 53 12.95 -11.43 14.03
CA SER A 53 12.78 -12.53 13.08
C SER A 53 11.75 -12.20 12.00
N GLN A 54 10.61 -11.63 12.38
CA GLN A 54 9.55 -11.16 11.47
C GLN A 54 10.08 -10.07 10.52
N LEU A 55 10.83 -9.09 11.05
CA LEU A 55 11.48 -8.05 10.24
C LEU A 55 12.47 -8.64 9.24
N CYS A 56 13.35 -9.54 9.69
CA CYS A 56 14.31 -10.21 8.82
C CYS A 56 13.61 -11.04 7.73
N GLN A 57 12.50 -11.72 8.06
CA GLN A 57 11.71 -12.47 7.09
C GLN A 57 11.07 -11.54 6.06
N ALA A 58 10.49 -10.42 6.49
CA ALA A 58 9.90 -9.43 5.59
C ALA A 58 10.94 -8.84 4.63
N ILE A 59 12.12 -8.45 5.12
CA ILE A 59 13.22 -7.95 4.28
C ILE A 59 13.64 -8.99 3.23
N LYS A 60 13.79 -10.25 3.64
CA LYS A 60 14.12 -11.34 2.70
C LYS A 60 13.04 -11.52 1.64
N LEU A 61 11.77 -11.42 2.02
CA LEU A 61 10.66 -11.53 1.08
C LEU A 61 10.57 -10.33 0.13
N VAL A 62 10.86 -9.11 0.58
CA VAL A 62 10.97 -7.93 -0.30
C VAL A 62 12.04 -8.18 -1.37
N TYR A 63 13.24 -8.62 -0.99
CA TYR A 63 14.27 -8.98 -1.96
C TYR A 63 13.86 -10.15 -2.87
N ALA A 64 13.17 -11.16 -2.32
CA ALA A 64 12.68 -12.29 -3.10
C ALA A 64 11.58 -11.89 -4.09
N SER A 65 10.87 -10.78 -3.86
CA SER A 65 9.72 -10.38 -4.68
C SER A 65 10.07 -10.07 -6.14
N VAL A 66 11.33 -9.72 -6.43
CA VAL A 66 11.85 -9.61 -7.81
C VAL A 66 11.67 -10.92 -8.59
N PHE A 67 11.70 -12.05 -7.89
CA PHE A 67 11.59 -13.39 -8.45
C PHE A 67 10.17 -13.96 -8.36
N PHE A 68 9.18 -13.22 -7.88
CA PHE A 68 7.80 -13.69 -7.84
C PHE A 68 7.19 -13.78 -9.25
N LYS A 69 6.08 -14.52 -9.36
CA LYS A 69 5.47 -14.80 -10.67
C LYS A 69 5.11 -13.51 -11.42
N GLU A 70 4.52 -12.54 -10.72
CA GLU A 70 4.06 -11.26 -11.28
C GLU A 70 5.24 -10.39 -11.73
N ALA A 71 6.24 -10.22 -10.87
CA ALA A 71 7.45 -9.47 -11.21
C ALA A 71 8.20 -10.07 -12.41
N ARG A 72 8.36 -11.40 -12.48
CA ARG A 72 8.98 -12.06 -13.63
C ARG A 72 8.16 -11.95 -14.90
N ALA A 73 6.83 -12.02 -14.80
CA ALA A 73 5.96 -11.87 -15.96
C ALA A 73 6.12 -10.46 -16.56
N TYR A 74 6.17 -9.44 -15.71
CA TYR A 74 6.39 -8.06 -16.12
C TYR A 74 7.81 -7.81 -16.65
N LEU A 75 8.84 -8.37 -16.01
CA LEU A 75 10.21 -8.28 -16.49
C LEU A 75 10.44 -8.99 -17.83
N LYS A 76 9.62 -10.00 -18.17
CA LYS A 76 9.64 -10.63 -19.51
C LYS A 76 8.94 -9.80 -20.57
N SER A 77 7.90 -9.05 -20.20
CA SER A 77 7.17 -8.19 -21.14
C SER A 77 7.88 -6.86 -21.40
N THR A 78 8.75 -6.45 -20.49
CA THR A 78 9.67 -5.32 -20.68
C THR A 78 11.04 -5.85 -21.12
N SER A 79 11.79 -5.15 -21.96
CA SER A 79 13.15 -5.59 -22.36
C SER A 79 14.20 -5.46 -21.23
N SER A 80 13.78 -5.55 -19.97
CA SER A 80 14.59 -5.31 -18.78
C SER A 80 15.19 -6.61 -18.26
N LYS A 81 16.43 -6.59 -17.79
CA LYS A 81 17.08 -7.76 -17.19
C LYS A 81 17.02 -7.69 -15.67
N ILE A 82 16.73 -8.83 -15.03
CA ILE A 82 16.76 -8.95 -13.56
C ILE A 82 18.15 -8.58 -13.00
N GLU A 83 19.23 -8.82 -13.75
CA GLU A 83 20.61 -8.50 -13.32
C GLU A 83 20.89 -7.00 -13.15
N GLU A 84 20.08 -6.14 -13.75
CA GLU A 84 20.19 -4.68 -13.63
C GLU A 84 19.44 -4.14 -12.41
N GLU A 85 18.63 -4.98 -11.76
CA GLU A 85 17.80 -4.62 -10.63
C GLU A 85 18.66 -4.40 -9.37
N LYS A 86 18.66 -3.16 -8.87
CA LYS A 86 19.24 -2.79 -7.57
C LYS A 86 18.14 -2.26 -6.68
N MET A 87 18.03 -2.86 -5.50
CA MET A 87 16.95 -2.57 -4.57
C MET A 87 17.51 -2.25 -3.19
N ALA A 88 17.12 -1.10 -2.66
CA ALA A 88 17.16 -0.83 -1.23
C ALA A 88 15.85 -1.28 -0.58
N VAL A 89 15.86 -1.50 0.74
CA VAL A 89 14.65 -1.78 1.51
C VAL A 89 14.43 -0.66 2.51
N ILE A 90 13.22 -0.10 2.50
CA ILE A 90 12.81 0.95 3.42
C ILE A 90 12.02 0.31 4.58
N ILE A 91 12.38 0.68 5.81
CA ILE A 91 11.66 0.36 7.04
C ILE A 91 11.02 1.65 7.52
N GLN A 92 9.71 1.69 7.64
CA GLN A 92 8.96 2.89 8.01
C GLN A 92 7.82 2.55 8.98
N GLU A 93 7.49 3.44 9.91
CA GLU A 93 6.27 3.30 10.71
C GLU A 93 5.02 3.48 9.85
N VAL A 94 4.02 2.63 10.07
CA VAL A 94 2.72 2.71 9.41
C VAL A 94 1.99 3.92 9.96
N VAL A 95 1.60 4.83 9.06
CA VAL A 95 0.78 5.99 9.43
C VAL A 95 -0.68 5.54 9.60
N GLY A 96 -1.24 5.79 10.78
CA GLY A 96 -2.63 5.47 11.10
C GLY A 96 -2.88 5.52 12.60
N ASN A 97 -4.16 5.43 12.97
CA ASN A 97 -4.56 5.27 14.37
C ASN A 97 -4.95 3.81 14.62
N ASP A 98 -4.79 3.35 15.86
CA ASP A 98 -5.30 2.06 16.30
C ASP A 98 -6.78 2.18 16.70
N TYR A 99 -7.63 1.41 16.03
CA TYR A 99 -9.03 1.25 16.35
C TYR A 99 -9.30 -0.20 16.76
N SER A 100 -9.06 -0.51 18.02
CA SER A 100 -9.33 -1.82 18.64
C SER A 100 -8.58 -2.99 17.96
N GLY A 101 -7.26 -2.86 17.80
CA GLY A 101 -6.41 -3.87 17.17
C GLY A 101 -6.35 -3.77 15.65
N ARG A 102 -6.73 -2.61 15.10
CA ARG A 102 -6.80 -2.34 13.66
C ARG A 102 -6.14 -1.00 13.38
N VAL A 103 -4.97 -1.01 12.76
CA VAL A 103 -4.23 0.22 12.44
C VAL A 103 -4.45 0.62 10.98
N TYR A 104 -4.92 1.84 10.76
CA TYR A 104 -5.11 2.42 9.44
C TYR A 104 -5.28 3.95 9.50
N PRO A 105 -4.93 4.68 8.42
CA PRO A 105 -5.27 6.09 8.30
C PRO A 105 -6.73 6.26 7.90
N THR A 106 -7.36 7.39 8.25
CA THR A 106 -8.75 7.67 7.85
C THR A 106 -8.93 7.59 6.33
N PHE A 107 -7.94 8.09 5.60
CA PHE A 107 -7.87 8.01 4.14
C PHE A 107 -6.42 7.89 3.68
N SER A 108 -6.25 7.27 2.53
CA SER A 108 -5.00 7.20 1.78
C SER A 108 -5.28 7.45 0.30
N GLY A 109 -4.28 7.95 -0.42
CA GLY A 109 -4.50 8.36 -1.80
C GLY A 109 -3.22 8.57 -2.58
N VAL A 110 -3.39 8.69 -3.89
CA VAL A 110 -2.36 9.13 -4.83
C VAL A 110 -2.87 10.39 -5.52
N ALA A 111 -2.01 11.41 -5.57
CA ALA A 111 -2.26 12.63 -6.31
C ALA A 111 -1.24 12.75 -7.44
N GLN A 112 -1.72 13.08 -8.63
CA GLN A 112 -0.89 13.31 -9.82
C GLN A 112 -1.14 14.73 -10.30
N SER A 113 -0.08 15.47 -10.58
CA SER A 113 -0.17 16.85 -11.09
C SER A 113 -0.64 16.92 -12.55
N TYR A 114 -0.70 15.79 -13.24
CA TYR A 114 -1.12 15.71 -14.64
C TYR A 114 -2.28 14.71 -14.78
N ASN A 115 -3.43 15.19 -15.24
CA ASN A 115 -4.62 14.38 -15.49
C ASN A 115 -4.64 13.93 -16.96
N PHE A 116 -4.30 12.67 -17.24
CA PHE A 116 -4.33 12.12 -18.59
C PHE A 116 -5.75 11.93 -19.18
N TYR A 117 -6.79 12.06 -18.36
CA TYR A 117 -8.19 11.85 -18.74
C TYR A 117 -9.08 12.98 -18.18
N PRO A 118 -8.86 14.23 -18.61
CA PRO A 118 -9.67 15.35 -18.14
C PRO A 118 -11.13 15.20 -18.59
N VAL A 119 -12.05 15.63 -17.73
CA VAL A 119 -13.49 15.59 -17.99
C VAL A 119 -14.11 16.98 -17.86
N GLY A 120 -15.12 17.27 -18.69
CA GLY A 120 -15.80 18.57 -18.68
C GLY A 120 -14.86 19.72 -19.04
N HIS A 121 -14.66 20.65 -18.11
CA HIS A 121 -13.81 21.84 -18.29
C HIS A 121 -12.38 21.66 -17.76
N GLN A 122 -12.03 20.47 -17.24
CA GLN A 122 -10.70 20.19 -16.76
C GLN A 122 -9.68 20.24 -17.90
N THR A 123 -8.47 20.72 -17.60
CA THR A 123 -7.29 20.57 -18.44
C THR A 123 -6.38 19.49 -17.87
N PHE A 124 -5.30 19.17 -18.59
CA PHE A 124 -4.34 18.18 -18.12
C PHE A 124 -3.59 18.66 -16.87
N GLU A 125 -3.41 19.96 -16.69
CA GLU A 125 -2.68 20.59 -15.59
C GLU A 125 -3.50 20.67 -14.28
N ASP A 126 -4.80 20.40 -14.34
CA ASP A 126 -5.69 20.43 -13.18
C ASP A 126 -5.49 19.25 -12.21
N GLY A 127 -4.61 18.32 -12.56
CA GLY A 127 -4.27 17.16 -11.75
C GLY A 127 -5.44 16.23 -11.46
N ILE A 128 -5.14 15.13 -10.78
CA ILE A 128 -6.11 14.11 -10.43
C ILE A 128 -5.72 13.45 -9.12
N VAL A 129 -6.69 13.25 -8.24
CA VAL A 129 -6.54 12.57 -6.96
C VAL A 129 -7.39 11.32 -6.97
N SER A 130 -6.82 10.20 -6.54
CA SER A 130 -7.56 8.98 -6.19
C SER A 130 -7.40 8.74 -4.70
N VAL A 131 -8.50 8.67 -3.96
CA VAL A 131 -8.51 8.51 -2.50
C VAL A 131 -9.44 7.36 -2.08
N ALA A 132 -9.05 6.64 -1.03
CA ALA A 132 -9.87 5.60 -0.40
C ALA A 132 -9.73 5.66 1.12
N ALA A 133 -10.74 5.15 1.83
CA ALA A 133 -10.65 4.91 3.26
C ALA A 133 -9.68 3.75 3.57
N GLY A 134 -8.95 3.86 4.68
CA GLY A 134 -7.98 2.85 5.12
C GLY A 134 -6.63 2.93 4.42
N LEU A 135 -5.89 1.82 4.44
CA LEU A 135 -4.53 1.73 3.89
C LEU A 135 -4.51 1.88 2.36
N GLY A 136 -3.40 2.43 1.85
CA GLY A 136 -3.20 2.75 0.42
C GLY A 136 -3.26 1.57 -0.54
N LYS A 137 -3.32 0.34 -0.03
CA LYS A 137 -3.49 -0.88 -0.81
C LYS A 137 -4.77 -0.85 -1.66
N THR A 138 -5.84 -0.18 -1.21
CA THR A 138 -7.06 0.01 -2.01
C THR A 138 -6.76 0.74 -3.32
N VAL A 139 -5.99 1.83 -3.23
CA VAL A 139 -5.66 2.67 -4.39
C VAL A 139 -4.65 1.97 -5.29
N ALA A 140 -3.61 1.37 -4.70
CA ALA A 140 -2.58 0.64 -5.45
C ALA A 140 -3.15 -0.59 -6.18
N GLY A 141 -4.13 -1.28 -5.57
CA GLY A 141 -4.81 -2.43 -6.17
C GLY A 141 -5.85 -2.08 -7.23
N GLY A 142 -6.08 -0.80 -7.51
CA GLY A 142 -7.09 -0.36 -8.48
C GLY A 142 -8.51 -0.70 -8.06
N GLU A 143 -8.78 -0.76 -6.75
CA GLU A 143 -10.12 -1.03 -6.24
C GLU A 143 -11.01 0.22 -6.28
N LYS A 144 -12.17 0.17 -5.60
CA LYS A 144 -13.09 1.31 -5.55
C LYS A 144 -12.46 2.47 -4.78
N VAL A 145 -12.25 3.56 -5.50
CA VAL A 145 -11.68 4.82 -5.00
C VAL A 145 -12.58 5.98 -5.40
N LEU A 146 -12.51 7.09 -4.67
CA LEU A 146 -13.06 8.36 -5.12
C LEU A 146 -12.00 9.09 -5.96
N ARG A 147 -12.33 9.39 -7.21
CA ARG A 147 -11.45 10.13 -8.12
C ARG A 147 -12.01 11.54 -8.40
N PHE A 148 -11.18 12.57 -8.19
CA PHE A 148 -11.56 13.96 -8.45
C PHE A 148 -10.34 14.82 -8.79
N SER A 149 -10.55 15.90 -9.56
CA SER A 149 -9.54 16.94 -9.74
C SER A 149 -9.63 17.94 -8.59
N PRO A 150 -8.52 18.31 -7.93
CA PRO A 150 -8.52 19.36 -6.90
C PRO A 150 -9.06 20.71 -7.38
N SER A 151 -8.84 21.07 -8.66
CA SER A 151 -9.38 22.29 -9.27
C SER A 151 -10.90 22.24 -9.44
N TYR A 152 -11.46 21.04 -9.65
CA TYR A 152 -12.88 20.82 -9.93
C TYR A 152 -13.46 19.65 -9.11
N PRO A 153 -13.47 19.74 -7.76
CA PRO A 153 -13.82 18.60 -6.90
C PRO A 153 -15.29 18.17 -7.00
N GLY A 154 -16.17 19.05 -7.48
CA GLY A 154 -17.59 18.73 -7.69
C GLY A 154 -17.89 17.94 -8.98
N ILE A 155 -16.92 17.79 -9.88
CA ILE A 155 -17.09 17.04 -11.12
C ILE A 155 -16.67 15.58 -10.87
N ILE A 156 -17.64 14.74 -10.52
CA ILE A 156 -17.41 13.33 -10.17
C ILE A 156 -18.33 12.43 -11.02
N PRO A 157 -17.97 12.14 -12.29
CA PRO A 157 -18.81 11.38 -13.21
C PRO A 157 -19.21 10.00 -12.68
N GLU A 158 -18.30 9.35 -11.95
CA GLU A 158 -18.48 8.03 -11.32
C GLU A 158 -19.57 8.03 -10.22
N PHE A 159 -20.05 9.19 -9.79
CA PHE A 159 -21.08 9.34 -8.75
C PHE A 159 -22.27 10.20 -9.22
N SER A 160 -22.49 10.28 -10.55
CA SER A 160 -23.51 11.14 -11.16
C SER A 160 -24.95 10.60 -11.11
N SER A 161 -25.13 9.30 -10.84
CA SER A 161 -26.45 8.68 -10.68
C SER A 161 -26.50 7.76 -9.46
N THR A 162 -27.69 7.48 -8.95
CA THR A 162 -27.88 6.56 -7.81
C THR A 162 -27.30 5.17 -8.08
N GLU A 163 -27.47 4.65 -9.29
CA GLU A 163 -26.89 3.38 -9.72
C GLU A 163 -25.36 3.40 -9.66
N LEU A 164 -24.74 4.45 -10.20
CA LEU A 164 -23.28 4.61 -10.19
C LEU A 164 -22.74 4.80 -8.78
N ILE A 165 -23.41 5.57 -7.93
CA ILE A 165 -23.05 5.73 -6.52
C ILE A 165 -23.04 4.37 -5.82
N LEU A 166 -24.11 3.57 -5.95
CA LEU A 166 -24.18 2.25 -5.33
C LEU A 166 -23.11 1.30 -5.85
N LYS A 167 -22.81 1.37 -7.15
CA LYS A 167 -21.78 0.56 -7.80
C LYS A 167 -20.37 0.94 -7.33
N ASN A 168 -20.07 2.23 -7.23
CA ASN A 168 -18.70 2.74 -7.06
C ASN A 168 -18.34 3.08 -5.61
N SER A 169 -19.32 3.15 -4.70
CA SER A 169 -19.04 3.38 -3.28
C SER A 169 -18.18 2.27 -2.67
N GLN A 170 -17.13 2.68 -1.97
CA GLN A 170 -16.28 1.81 -1.17
C GLN A 170 -17.11 1.22 -0.01
N ARG A 171 -17.03 -0.10 0.18
CA ARG A 171 -17.75 -0.81 1.25
C ARG A 171 -16.82 -1.52 2.24
N GLU A 172 -15.55 -1.66 1.88
CA GLU A 172 -14.53 -2.33 2.66
C GLU A 172 -13.24 -1.54 2.58
N LEU A 173 -12.37 -1.68 3.57
CA LEU A 173 -11.08 -0.98 3.61
C LEU A 173 -9.98 -1.91 4.11
N TYR A 174 -8.77 -1.72 3.60
CA TYR A 174 -7.61 -2.42 4.13
C TYR A 174 -7.18 -1.81 5.47
N VAL A 175 -6.99 -2.68 6.45
CA VAL A 175 -6.47 -2.33 7.78
C VAL A 175 -5.39 -3.32 8.20
N LEU A 176 -4.46 -2.88 9.04
CA LEU A 176 -3.44 -3.75 9.62
C LEU A 176 -3.97 -4.39 10.90
N ASP A 177 -3.95 -5.72 10.98
CA ASP A 177 -4.35 -6.47 12.16
C ASP A 177 -3.22 -6.50 13.19
N THR A 178 -3.28 -5.66 14.21
CA THR A 178 -2.26 -5.62 15.27
C THR A 178 -2.48 -6.67 16.35
N SER A 179 -3.65 -7.34 16.36
CA SER A 179 -3.97 -8.42 17.31
C SER A 179 -3.20 -9.71 17.01
N LYS A 180 -2.75 -9.89 15.76
CA LYS A 180 -1.92 -11.02 15.33
C LYS A 180 -0.47 -10.83 15.77
N SER A 181 -0.11 -11.47 16.88
CA SER A 181 1.29 -11.53 17.32
C SER A 181 2.11 -12.61 16.61
N ASN A 182 1.45 -13.69 16.19
CA ASN A 182 2.04 -14.82 15.47
C ASN A 182 1.38 -14.95 14.10
N PHE A 183 2.15 -14.76 13.05
CA PHE A 183 1.72 -14.85 11.66
C PHE A 183 2.85 -15.40 10.80
N PHE A 184 2.50 -15.95 9.65
CA PHE A 184 3.46 -16.41 8.65
C PHE A 184 3.41 -15.49 7.45
N LEU A 185 4.54 -14.85 7.15
CA LEU A 185 4.69 -14.12 5.91
C LEU A 185 4.87 -15.10 4.74
N SER A 186 4.31 -14.75 3.58
CA SER A 186 4.34 -15.58 2.38
C SER A 186 4.64 -14.73 1.15
N GLU A 187 4.60 -15.32 -0.05
CA GLU A 187 4.64 -14.56 -1.32
C GLU A 187 3.54 -13.49 -1.38
N LYS A 188 2.37 -13.77 -0.76
CA LYS A 188 1.30 -12.78 -0.61
C LYS A 188 1.60 -11.84 0.54
N ASP A 189 1.46 -10.55 0.26
CA ASP A 189 1.77 -9.42 1.14
C ASP A 189 0.56 -8.96 1.98
N ASP A 190 -0.48 -9.79 2.08
CA ASP A 190 -1.74 -9.51 2.77
C ASP A 190 -1.95 -10.31 4.07
N SER A 191 -0.99 -11.16 4.46
CA SER A 191 -1.10 -12.07 5.62
C SER A 191 -1.47 -11.40 6.96
N THR A 192 -1.04 -10.15 7.13
CA THR A 192 -1.28 -9.30 8.31
C THR A 192 -2.40 -8.28 8.10
N LEU A 193 -2.95 -8.22 6.89
CA LEU A 193 -4.00 -7.28 6.54
C LEU A 193 -5.38 -7.92 6.72
N MET A 194 -6.35 -7.08 7.01
CA MET A 194 -7.77 -7.43 6.97
C MET A 194 -8.49 -6.46 6.04
N LYS A 195 -9.63 -6.91 5.53
CA LYS A 195 -10.50 -6.12 4.68
C LYS A 195 -11.96 -6.12 5.20
N PRO A 196 -12.20 -5.57 6.41
CA PRO A 196 -13.54 -5.51 7.00
C PRO A 196 -14.48 -4.54 6.28
N ASN A 197 -15.77 -4.66 6.54
CA ASN A 197 -16.78 -3.75 6.00
C ASN A 197 -16.70 -2.39 6.72
N ILE A 198 -16.94 -1.30 6.00
CA ILE A 198 -16.90 0.06 6.58
C ILE A 198 -17.95 0.26 7.69
N ASN A 199 -19.08 -0.47 7.62
CA ASN A 199 -20.13 -0.43 8.64
C ASN A 199 -19.69 -1.04 9.97
N ASP A 200 -18.60 -1.83 9.99
CA ASP A 200 -18.07 -2.44 11.20
C ASP A 200 -17.27 -1.45 12.06
N PHE A 201 -17.13 -0.20 11.62
CA PHE A 201 -16.35 0.83 12.29
C PHE A 201 -17.22 1.94 12.86
N SER A 202 -17.09 2.19 14.16
CA SER A 202 -17.84 3.21 14.90
C SER A 202 -17.46 4.66 14.57
N ILE A 203 -16.44 4.89 13.74
CA ILE A 203 -15.94 6.23 13.37
C ILE A 203 -16.72 6.83 12.19
N PHE A 204 -17.43 5.99 11.44
CA PHE A 204 -18.23 6.39 10.27
C PHE A 204 -19.74 6.38 10.53
N ASN A 205 -20.15 6.12 11.79
CA ASN A 205 -21.54 6.16 12.27
C ASN A 205 -21.79 7.41 13.12
#